data_AF-A0A7C4UUW7-F1
#
_entry.id   AF-A0A7C4UUW7-F1
#
_cell.length_a   1.000
_cell.length_b   1.000
_cell.length_c   1.000
_cell.angle_alpha   90.00
_cell.angle_beta   90.00
_cell.angle_gamma   90.00
#
_symmetry.space_group_name_H-M   'P 1'
#
loop_
_entity.id
_entity.type
_entity.pdbx_description
1 polymer ?
#
loop_
_entity_poly.entity_id
_entity_poly.type
_entity_poly.pdbx_seq_one_letter_code
_entity_poly.pdbx_strand_id
1 'polypeptide(L)'
;MIGGFHVSGIMKMFGKPTEDLQYLIENGVSIVCGEVEGEGVMSMLLNDAIAGRLKPYYIIEPSPEITDAPILPASKEYLRHFMQPMCTIDTSRGCPYNCSFCSIINVQGRKLRCRSVERILEVIEKNYENGFYSYFFTDDNLSRSPIWEKLFKGLIRLKQERGIKIRFMMQIDTQAYKIPGFVDLAKEAGCYLVFIGMESVNPANLDSMGKKQNKVDEYAKMVEVWHNAGILVHVGYIVGMPFDTPESIQRDVDVLMDRVKVDEASFFIMTPIPGSRDHKERIEKGENLERDWNNYDSCHETFDHPNFEKGELKNAWFEAWHKFYSKANIVDILLRCPPEQYWNAFWLTLWNRYSTLLGNHPMCMGFIQRRRRKDRRPTMEKESLVKFLARRVKDYFAIFKTVCKVFWEYQEVWILTRKELKEKRVLLAEAYKKYKEYESYLVEYIKGSKVVDNASQEYRKLIDGFNNMISNLVDLTKNYDEKVVKKFAIRVKSIQEKIDNVDMKSVSLEDIVNTYEKVANWVLELYEESVVRNVAIRRKIKILWLSFLQDLKEKKIRISKLFKLPVALVWEVYWGFRFAISAVRMK
;
A
#
# COMPACT_ATOMS: atom_id res chain seq x y z
N MET A 1 7.57 4.08 34.81
CA MET A 1 8.64 3.70 33.86
C MET A 1 8.14 3.87 32.44
N ILE A 2 8.99 4.32 31.50
CA ILE A 2 8.72 4.37 30.06
C ILE A 2 9.99 3.97 29.29
N GLY A 3 9.83 3.31 28.14
CA GLY A 3 10.94 2.94 27.26
C GLY A 3 10.48 2.88 25.80
N GLY A 4 11.19 2.12 24.98
CA GLY A 4 10.87 1.92 23.56
C GLY A 4 11.80 2.69 22.62
N PHE A 5 11.51 2.61 21.31
CA PHE A 5 12.41 3.08 20.27
C PHE A 5 12.75 4.57 20.35
N HIS A 6 11.74 5.44 20.52
CA HIS A 6 11.97 6.89 20.51
C HIS A 6 12.72 7.36 21.74
N VAL A 7 12.35 6.87 22.91
CA VAL A 7 13.03 7.19 24.18
C VAL A 7 14.50 6.74 24.13
N SER A 8 14.73 5.49 23.73
CA SER A 8 16.09 4.94 23.61
C SER A 8 16.90 5.66 22.53
N GLY A 9 16.28 5.92 21.37
CA GLY A 9 16.93 6.58 20.24
C GLY A 9 17.31 8.03 20.54
N ILE A 10 16.43 8.80 21.20
CA ILE A 10 16.75 10.16 21.66
C ILE A 10 17.95 10.11 22.61
N MET A 11 17.89 9.28 23.66
CA MET A 11 18.96 9.19 24.64
C MET A 11 20.30 8.80 23.99
N LYS A 12 20.29 7.87 23.03
CA LYS A 12 21.49 7.47 22.29
C LYS A 12 22.03 8.58 21.39
N MET A 13 21.15 9.27 20.66
CA MET A 13 21.54 10.26 19.66
C MET A 13 22.01 11.59 20.26
N PHE A 14 21.39 12.02 21.35
CA PHE A 14 21.72 13.29 22.02
C PHE A 14 22.70 13.10 23.20
N GLY A 15 22.87 11.88 23.71
CA GLY A 15 23.72 11.59 24.87
C GLY A 15 23.17 12.10 26.21
N LYS A 16 21.99 12.73 26.19
CA LYS A 16 21.29 13.28 27.35
C LYS A 16 19.78 13.34 27.08
N PRO A 17 18.92 13.42 28.11
CA PRO A 17 17.50 13.68 27.94
C PRO A 17 17.26 14.99 27.20
N THR A 18 16.32 14.99 26.26
CA THR A 18 15.72 16.22 25.72
C THR A 18 14.80 16.86 26.74
N GLU A 19 14.32 18.08 26.49
CA GLU A 19 13.38 18.80 27.37
C GLU A 19 12.17 17.94 27.76
N ASP A 20 11.56 17.24 26.80
CA ASP A 20 10.41 16.38 27.07
C ASP A 20 10.75 15.17 27.97
N LEU A 21 11.90 14.53 27.74
CA LEU A 21 12.33 13.41 28.58
C LEU A 21 12.73 13.89 29.98
N GLN A 22 13.33 15.07 30.07
CA GLN A 22 13.68 15.72 31.34
C GLN A 22 12.42 16.06 32.14
N TYR A 23 11.40 16.63 31.49
CA TYR A 23 10.10 16.88 32.09
C TYR A 23 9.48 15.61 32.67
N LEU A 24 9.53 14.49 31.93
CA LEU A 24 9.05 13.19 32.42
C LEU A 24 9.81 12.73 33.68
N ILE A 25 11.14 12.83 33.66
CA ILE A 25 12.00 12.46 34.81
C ILE A 25 11.63 13.29 36.04
N GLU A 26 11.49 14.61 35.89
CA GLU A 26 11.14 15.53 36.98
C GLU A 26 9.76 15.25 37.57
N ASN A 27 8.85 14.68 36.77
CA ASN A 27 7.52 14.23 37.21
C ASN A 27 7.51 12.76 37.68
N GLY A 28 8.68 12.19 38.00
CA GLY A 28 8.81 10.87 38.62
C GLY A 28 8.72 9.69 37.64
N VAL A 29 8.83 9.94 36.33
CA VAL A 29 8.85 8.87 35.33
C VAL A 29 10.28 8.38 35.10
N SER A 30 10.56 7.14 35.51
CA SER A 30 11.82 6.48 35.18
C SER A 30 11.91 6.08 33.71
N ILE A 31 13.02 6.37 33.07
CA ILE A 31 13.27 6.05 31.66
C ILE A 31 14.07 4.74 31.52
N VAL A 32 13.74 3.89 30.55
CA VAL A 32 14.49 2.68 30.21
C VAL A 32 14.99 2.78 28.77
N CYS A 33 16.31 2.82 28.60
CA CYS A 33 16.99 2.96 27.32
C CYS A 33 17.61 1.62 26.91
N GLY A 34 17.23 1.12 25.74
CA GLY A 34 17.68 -0.17 25.22
C GLY A 34 16.61 -1.26 25.36
N GLU A 35 17.06 -2.51 25.28
CA GLU A 35 16.19 -3.69 25.22
C GLU A 35 16.13 -4.40 26.58
N VAL A 36 14.94 -4.81 26.99
CA VAL A 36 14.69 -5.37 28.34
C VAL A 36 14.75 -6.89 28.36
N GLU A 37 14.90 -7.52 27.20
CA GLU A 37 15.00 -8.97 27.03
C GLU A 37 16.37 -9.54 27.44
N GLY A 38 17.30 -8.69 27.86
CA GLY A 38 18.57 -9.13 28.43
C GLY A 38 18.42 -9.88 29.75
N GLU A 39 19.36 -10.78 30.01
CA GLU A 39 19.37 -11.60 31.22
C GLU A 39 19.33 -10.72 32.49
N GLY A 40 18.35 -10.96 33.36
CA GLY A 40 18.17 -10.24 34.61
C GLY A 40 17.68 -8.78 34.49
N VAL A 41 17.63 -8.18 33.29
CA VAL A 41 17.28 -6.77 33.10
C VAL A 41 15.84 -6.49 33.56
N MET A 42 14.88 -7.25 33.05
CA MET A 42 13.47 -7.09 33.46
C MET A 42 13.31 -7.35 34.97
N SER A 43 13.96 -8.38 35.52
CA SER A 43 13.90 -8.68 36.94
C SER A 43 14.47 -7.56 37.81
N MET A 44 15.59 -6.95 37.41
CA MET A 44 16.17 -5.78 38.08
C MET A 44 15.17 -4.61 38.09
N LEU A 45 14.60 -4.27 36.93
CA LEU A 45 13.64 -3.16 36.81
C LEU A 45 12.41 -3.38 37.70
N LEU A 46 11.87 -4.60 37.72
CA LEU A 46 10.71 -4.94 38.56
C LEU A 46 11.06 -4.92 40.05
N ASN A 47 12.22 -5.44 40.43
CA ASN A 47 12.68 -5.42 41.83
C ASN A 47 12.90 -3.98 42.34
N ASP A 48 13.43 -3.09 41.51
CA ASP A 48 13.58 -1.69 41.85
C ASP A 48 12.22 -0.99 41.96
N ALA A 49 11.27 -1.31 41.09
CA ALA A 49 9.89 -0.81 41.16
C ALA A 49 9.20 -1.23 42.46
N ILE A 50 9.26 -2.52 42.81
CA ILE A 50 8.62 -3.06 44.02
C ILE A 50 9.24 -2.45 45.29
N ALA A 51 10.56 -2.27 45.31
CA ALA A 51 11.27 -1.69 46.45
C ALA A 51 11.21 -0.15 46.51
N GLY A 52 10.47 0.51 45.61
CA GLY A 52 10.34 1.98 45.60
C GLY A 52 11.64 2.72 45.30
N ARG A 53 12.58 2.09 44.59
CA ARG A 53 13.95 2.57 44.35
C ARG A 53 14.29 2.73 42.87
N LEU A 54 13.28 2.98 42.04
CA LEU A 54 13.48 3.22 40.62
C LEU A 54 14.42 4.40 40.38
N LYS A 55 15.39 4.21 39.50
CA LYS A 55 16.31 5.27 39.07
C LYS A 55 15.61 6.22 38.08
N PRO A 56 16.08 7.48 37.94
CA PRO A 56 15.61 8.39 36.90
C PRO A 56 15.71 7.80 35.49
N TYR A 57 16.80 7.09 35.20
CA TYR A 57 16.91 6.32 33.97
C TYR A 57 17.82 5.08 34.13
N TYR A 58 17.56 4.08 33.29
CA TYR A 58 18.31 2.85 33.14
C TYR A 58 18.87 2.79 31.72
N ILE A 59 20.18 2.62 31.60
CA ILE A 59 20.87 2.42 30.31
C ILE A 59 21.25 0.96 30.22
N ILE A 60 20.67 0.24 29.26
CA ILE A 60 20.95 -1.17 29.03
C ILE A 60 21.97 -1.28 27.90
N GLU A 61 23.23 -1.44 28.29
CA GLU A 61 24.35 -1.66 27.37
C GLU A 61 25.29 -2.75 27.90
N PRO A 62 25.87 -3.60 27.01
CA PRO A 62 25.61 -3.66 25.56
C PRO A 62 24.19 -4.16 25.24
N SER A 63 23.73 -3.98 23.99
CA SER A 63 22.47 -4.58 23.55
C SER A 63 22.51 -6.10 23.76
N PRO A 64 21.47 -6.71 24.36
CA PRO A 64 21.50 -8.10 24.78
C PRO A 64 21.47 -9.05 23.59
N GLU A 65 22.16 -10.19 23.64
CA GLU A 65 21.90 -11.25 22.66
C GLU A 65 20.46 -11.78 22.84
N ILE A 66 19.78 -12.11 21.74
CA ILE A 66 18.36 -12.51 21.76
C ILE A 66 18.15 -13.99 21.44
N THR A 67 19.22 -14.78 21.38
CA THR A 67 19.20 -16.20 21.00
C THR A 67 18.21 -17.00 21.84
N ASP A 68 18.24 -16.80 23.17
CA ASP A 68 17.39 -17.50 24.14
C ASP A 68 16.24 -16.63 24.67
N ALA A 69 16.10 -15.40 24.16
CA ALA A 69 15.04 -14.51 24.58
C ALA A 69 13.66 -15.17 24.32
N PRO A 70 12.69 -15.01 25.23
CA PRO A 70 11.40 -15.67 25.10
C PRO A 70 10.65 -15.17 23.85
N ILE A 71 10.01 -16.11 23.16
CA ILE A 71 9.01 -15.83 22.13
C ILE A 71 7.70 -16.42 22.66
N LEU A 72 6.71 -15.58 22.90
CA LEU A 72 5.42 -16.03 23.43
C LEU A 72 4.55 -16.54 22.28
N PRO A 73 4.03 -17.78 22.33
CA PRO A 73 3.03 -18.23 21.38
C PRO A 73 1.79 -17.32 21.41
N ALA A 74 1.23 -17.07 20.23
CA ALA A 74 0.03 -16.27 20.08
C ALA A 74 -1.18 -17.00 20.67
N SER A 75 -1.99 -16.28 21.45
CA SER A 75 -3.21 -16.80 22.04
C SER A 75 -4.38 -16.71 21.05
N LYS A 76 -5.41 -17.56 21.23
CA LYS A 76 -6.65 -17.45 20.45
C LYS A 76 -7.35 -16.10 20.61
N GLU A 77 -7.12 -15.39 21.71
CA GLU A 77 -7.65 -14.05 21.91
C GLU A 77 -6.99 -13.03 20.99
N TYR A 78 -5.70 -13.17 20.70
CA TYR A 78 -4.96 -12.32 19.76
C TYR A 78 -5.61 -12.30 18.37
N LEU A 79 -6.19 -13.43 17.91
CA LEU A 79 -6.94 -13.52 16.65
C LEU A 79 -8.08 -12.50 16.51
N ARG A 80 -8.68 -12.04 17.63
CA ARG A 80 -9.81 -11.08 17.59
C ARG A 80 -9.42 -9.73 16.98
N HIS A 81 -8.12 -9.44 16.91
CA HIS A 81 -7.59 -8.19 16.37
C HIS A 81 -7.21 -8.28 14.88
N PHE A 82 -7.23 -9.47 14.28
CA PHE A 82 -6.82 -9.70 12.90
C PHE A 82 -7.97 -10.26 12.06
N MET A 83 -8.00 -9.89 10.79
CA MET A 83 -8.97 -10.45 9.85
C MET A 83 -8.62 -11.86 9.37
N GLN A 84 -7.34 -12.22 9.46
CA GLN A 84 -6.82 -13.53 9.12
C GLN A 84 -6.04 -14.08 10.32
N PRO A 85 -5.91 -15.40 10.47
CA PRO A 85 -5.08 -16.01 11.52
C PRO A 85 -3.58 -15.76 11.33
N MET A 86 -3.19 -14.51 11.61
CA MET A 86 -1.85 -13.96 11.43
C MET A 86 -1.18 -13.71 12.79
N CYS A 87 0.12 -13.96 12.85
CA CYS A 87 0.98 -13.65 14.00
C CYS A 87 2.25 -12.92 13.55
N THR A 88 2.82 -12.07 14.41
CA THR A 88 4.10 -11.39 14.19
C THR A 88 5.21 -12.08 14.96
N ILE A 89 6.38 -12.31 14.35
CA ILE A 89 7.55 -12.88 15.02
C ILE A 89 8.80 -12.11 14.56
N ASP A 90 9.63 -11.65 15.49
CA ASP A 90 10.97 -11.13 15.17
C ASP A 90 11.99 -12.28 15.17
N THR A 91 12.73 -12.49 14.08
CA THR A 91 13.75 -13.54 14.01
C THR A 91 15.15 -13.02 14.32
N SER A 92 15.37 -11.74 14.08
CA SER A 92 16.60 -11.00 14.36
C SER A 92 16.31 -9.52 14.63
N ARG A 93 17.29 -8.85 15.26
CA ARG A 93 17.26 -7.41 15.56
C ARG A 93 18.55 -6.74 15.12
N GLY A 94 18.44 -5.47 14.71
CA GLY A 94 19.53 -4.67 14.15
C GLY A 94 19.51 -4.62 12.63
N CYS A 95 20.26 -3.67 12.05
CA CYS A 95 20.32 -3.48 10.61
C CYS A 95 21.71 -2.95 10.18
N PRO A 96 22.32 -3.48 9.09
CA PRO A 96 23.64 -3.05 8.65
C PRO A 96 23.64 -1.69 7.93
N TYR A 97 22.47 -1.18 7.54
CA TYR A 97 22.36 0.09 6.80
C TYR A 97 22.44 1.33 7.71
N ASN A 98 22.46 2.52 7.11
CA ASN A 98 22.62 3.78 7.82
C ASN A 98 21.65 4.86 7.30
N CYS A 99 20.40 4.46 7.09
CA CYS A 99 19.34 5.34 6.58
C CYS A 99 19.08 6.47 7.60
N SER A 100 19.06 7.72 7.14
CA SER A 100 19.03 8.90 8.00
C SER A 100 17.74 9.07 8.82
N PHE A 101 16.62 8.70 8.21
CA PHE A 101 15.27 8.76 8.80
C PHE A 101 14.97 7.62 9.78
N CYS A 102 15.83 6.60 9.83
CA CYS A 102 15.59 5.38 10.59
C CYS A 102 16.12 5.49 12.03
N SER A 103 15.34 5.05 13.01
CA SER A 103 15.75 5.01 14.43
C SER A 103 16.30 3.63 14.86
N ILE A 104 16.12 2.59 14.05
CA ILE A 104 16.44 1.19 14.41
C ILE A 104 17.88 1.02 14.87
N ILE A 105 18.86 1.48 14.07
CA ILE A 105 20.28 1.26 14.39
C ILE A 105 20.74 2.01 15.64
N ASN A 106 20.03 3.06 16.03
CA ASN A 106 20.31 3.85 17.22
C ASN A 106 19.78 3.16 18.48
N VAL A 107 18.91 2.14 18.34
CA VAL A 107 18.32 1.39 19.44
C VAL A 107 18.84 -0.04 19.48
N GLN A 108 18.76 -0.75 18.35
CA GLN A 108 19.08 -2.18 18.25
C GLN A 108 20.51 -2.46 17.77
N GLY A 109 21.22 -1.42 17.31
CA GLY A 109 22.59 -1.52 16.82
C GLY A 109 22.71 -2.01 15.37
N ARG A 110 23.96 -2.06 14.90
CA ARG A 110 24.32 -2.45 13.51
C ARG A 110 24.59 -3.94 13.35
N LYS A 111 24.94 -4.62 14.46
CA LYS A 111 25.16 -6.06 14.49
C LYS A 111 23.80 -6.76 14.53
N LEU A 112 23.55 -7.63 13.56
CA LEU A 112 22.37 -8.51 13.59
C LEU A 112 22.52 -9.53 14.72
N ARG A 113 21.59 -9.49 15.67
CA ARG A 113 21.45 -10.48 16.75
C ARG A 113 20.25 -11.35 16.43
N CYS A 114 20.40 -12.67 16.53
CA CYS A 114 19.40 -13.62 16.03
C CYS A 114 18.85 -14.50 17.14
N ARG A 115 17.57 -14.84 17.03
CA ARG A 115 16.95 -15.90 17.82
C ARG A 115 17.38 -17.28 17.30
N SER A 116 17.29 -18.31 18.13
CA SER A 116 17.49 -19.67 17.63
C SER A 116 16.37 -20.06 16.65
N VAL A 117 16.75 -20.70 15.54
CA VAL A 117 15.77 -21.18 14.54
C VAL A 117 14.85 -22.23 15.17
N GLU A 118 15.40 -23.09 16.01
CA GLU A 118 14.67 -24.12 16.75
C GLU A 118 13.50 -23.51 17.53
N ARG A 119 13.75 -22.43 18.28
CA ARG A 119 12.71 -21.77 19.07
C ARG A 119 11.66 -21.07 18.21
N ILE A 120 12.07 -20.48 17.08
CA ILE A 120 11.13 -19.90 16.11
C ILE A 120 10.20 -21.00 15.57
N LEU A 121 10.75 -22.14 15.17
CA LEU A 121 9.97 -23.27 14.64
C LEU A 121 9.03 -23.85 15.70
N GLU A 122 9.48 -24.06 16.94
CA GLU A 122 8.64 -24.52 18.05
C GLU A 122 7.44 -23.60 18.28
N VAL A 123 7.65 -22.28 18.19
CA VAL A 123 6.58 -21.28 18.36
C VAL A 123 5.61 -21.33 17.19
N ILE A 124 6.10 -21.48 15.96
CA ILE A 124 5.26 -21.64 14.77
C ILE A 124 4.39 -22.89 14.86
N GLU A 125 4.94 -24.01 15.36
CA GLU A 125 4.18 -25.24 15.60
C GLU A 125 3.07 -25.02 16.64
N LYS A 126 3.39 -24.44 17.81
CA LYS A 126 2.39 -24.10 18.85
C LYS A 126 1.33 -23.12 18.36
N ASN A 127 1.74 -22.13 17.55
CA ASN A 127 0.83 -21.17 16.94
C ASN A 127 -0.12 -21.87 15.96
N TYR A 128 0.35 -22.86 15.21
CA TYR A 128 -0.50 -23.66 14.33
C TYR A 128 -1.56 -24.45 15.11
N GLU A 129 -1.20 -25.05 16.24
CA GLU A 129 -2.17 -25.70 17.15
C GLU A 129 -3.23 -24.71 17.67
N ASN A 130 -2.86 -23.44 17.82
CA ASN A 130 -3.76 -22.35 18.19
C ASN A 130 -4.58 -21.78 17.01
N GLY A 131 -4.39 -22.29 15.79
CA GLY A 131 -5.13 -21.92 14.58
C GLY A 131 -4.46 -20.87 13.70
N PHE A 132 -3.21 -20.49 13.98
CA PHE A 132 -2.44 -19.54 13.17
C PHE A 132 -1.67 -20.24 12.05
N TYR A 133 -1.73 -19.69 10.84
CA TYR A 133 -0.99 -20.24 9.68
C TYR A 133 -0.30 -19.16 8.83
N SER A 134 -0.54 -17.89 9.16
CA SER A 134 0.04 -16.74 8.47
C SER A 134 0.97 -15.98 9.41
N TYR A 135 2.10 -15.52 8.90
CA TYR A 135 3.10 -14.84 9.72
C TYR A 135 3.60 -13.56 9.05
N PHE A 136 3.89 -12.54 9.86
CA PHE A 136 4.74 -11.43 9.47
C PHE A 136 6.05 -11.53 10.25
N PHE A 137 7.15 -11.78 9.54
CA PHE A 137 8.48 -11.67 10.13
C PHE A 137 8.88 -10.20 10.21
N THR A 138 8.93 -9.66 11.42
CA THR A 138 9.06 -8.22 11.71
C THR A 138 10.50 -7.75 11.77
N ASP A 139 11.44 -8.56 11.29
CA ASP A 139 12.83 -8.18 11.10
C ASP A 139 12.91 -6.95 10.19
N ASP A 140 13.71 -5.95 10.57
CA ASP A 140 13.94 -4.77 9.72
C ASP A 140 14.59 -5.15 8.37
N ASN A 141 15.33 -6.26 8.34
CA ASN A 141 15.85 -6.85 7.11
C ASN A 141 16.19 -8.34 7.26
N LEU A 142 15.21 -9.20 6.97
CA LEU A 142 15.40 -10.66 7.06
C LEU A 142 16.44 -11.17 6.06
N SER A 143 16.55 -10.55 4.88
CA SER A 143 17.47 -11.00 3.82
C SER A 143 18.96 -10.89 4.20
N ARG A 144 19.28 -10.13 5.25
CA ARG A 144 20.66 -10.01 5.76
C ARG A 144 20.91 -10.82 7.02
N SER A 145 19.86 -11.41 7.59
CA SER A 145 19.95 -12.25 8.77
C SER A 145 20.71 -13.54 8.45
N PRO A 146 21.79 -13.89 9.18
CA PRO A 146 22.58 -15.10 8.90
C PRO A 146 21.78 -16.40 9.07
N ILE A 147 20.61 -16.35 9.69
CA ILE A 147 19.76 -17.53 9.92
C ILE A 147 18.71 -17.77 8.83
N TRP A 148 18.59 -16.89 7.83
CA TRP A 148 17.49 -16.95 6.85
C TRP A 148 17.37 -18.32 6.16
N GLU A 149 18.50 -18.93 5.79
CA GLU A 149 18.51 -20.19 5.04
C GLU A 149 18.05 -21.36 5.93
N LYS A 150 18.59 -21.42 7.15
CA LYS A 150 18.21 -22.43 8.14
C LYS A 150 16.74 -22.27 8.54
N LEU A 151 16.26 -21.04 8.67
CA LEU A 151 14.86 -20.75 8.93
C LEU A 151 13.96 -21.25 7.80
N PHE A 152 14.24 -20.89 6.54
CA PHE A 152 13.42 -21.32 5.40
C PHE A 152 13.39 -22.84 5.25
N LYS A 153 14.56 -23.51 5.34
CA LYS A 153 14.64 -24.97 5.34
C LYS A 153 13.84 -25.59 6.49
N GLY A 154 13.87 -24.98 7.67
CA GLY A 154 13.05 -25.38 8.81
C GLY A 154 11.54 -25.28 8.55
N LEU A 155 11.08 -24.17 7.96
CA LEU A 155 9.68 -23.98 7.59
C LEU A 155 9.23 -24.98 6.52
N ILE A 156 10.07 -25.23 5.50
CA ILE A 156 9.82 -26.23 4.46
C ILE A 156 9.65 -27.62 5.10
N ARG A 157 10.55 -27.99 6.02
CA ARG A 157 10.48 -29.25 6.76
C ARG A 157 9.17 -29.39 7.54
N LEU A 158 8.75 -28.36 8.27
CA LEU A 158 7.46 -28.37 8.99
C LEU A 158 6.26 -28.59 8.05
N LYS A 159 6.29 -28.00 6.85
CA LYS A 159 5.25 -28.20 5.84
C LYS A 159 5.24 -29.62 5.30
N GLN A 160 6.41 -30.18 4.97
CA GLN A 160 6.55 -31.49 4.34
C GLN A 160 6.33 -32.65 5.33
N GLU A 161 6.94 -32.61 6.51
CA GLU A 161 6.93 -33.71 7.47
C GLU A 161 5.67 -33.70 8.36
N ARG A 162 5.15 -32.52 8.70
CA ARG A 162 4.03 -32.37 9.64
C ARG A 162 2.75 -31.83 9.02
N GLY A 163 2.75 -31.52 7.73
CA GLY A 163 1.58 -30.97 7.03
C GLY A 163 1.12 -29.61 7.56
N ILE A 164 2.00 -28.86 8.24
CA ILE A 164 1.67 -27.56 8.81
C ILE A 164 1.50 -26.56 7.67
N LYS A 165 0.34 -25.91 7.61
CA LYS A 165 0.13 -24.82 6.65
C LYS A 165 0.88 -23.59 7.16
N ILE A 166 1.85 -23.13 6.37
CA ILE A 166 2.65 -21.94 6.66
C ILE A 166 2.66 -21.04 5.43
N ARG A 167 2.31 -19.78 5.65
CA ARG A 167 2.59 -18.68 4.74
C ARG A 167 3.14 -17.49 5.51
N PHE A 168 3.97 -16.68 4.87
CA PHE A 168 4.50 -15.48 5.54
C PHE A 168 4.76 -14.33 4.59
N MET A 169 4.83 -13.13 5.17
CA MET A 169 5.47 -11.97 4.59
C MET A 169 6.70 -11.56 5.41
N MET A 170 7.65 -10.88 4.78
CA MET A 170 8.90 -10.45 5.41
C MET A 170 9.33 -9.08 4.86
N GLN A 171 10.13 -8.34 5.65
CA GLN A 171 10.81 -7.14 5.16
C GLN A 171 12.22 -7.48 4.67
N ILE A 172 12.59 -6.91 3.52
CA ILE A 172 13.87 -7.12 2.86
C ILE A 172 14.38 -5.83 2.23
N ASP A 173 15.66 -5.82 1.84
CA ASP A 173 16.19 -4.74 1.02
C ASP A 173 16.12 -5.03 -0.48
N THR A 174 16.42 -4.00 -1.28
CA THR A 174 16.35 -4.02 -2.74
C THR A 174 17.38 -4.94 -3.39
N GLN A 175 18.39 -5.42 -2.65
CA GLN A 175 19.45 -6.30 -3.15
C GLN A 175 19.20 -7.78 -2.78
N ALA A 176 18.10 -8.11 -2.10
CA ALA A 176 17.79 -9.47 -1.67
C ALA A 176 17.59 -10.45 -2.83
N TYR A 177 17.04 -9.97 -3.96
CA TYR A 177 16.81 -10.80 -5.15
C TYR A 177 18.09 -11.35 -5.80
N LYS A 178 19.26 -10.78 -5.45
CA LYS A 178 20.58 -11.22 -5.94
C LYS A 178 21.21 -12.31 -5.06
N ILE A 179 20.65 -12.58 -3.88
CA ILE A 179 21.18 -13.60 -2.98
C ILE A 179 20.90 -14.98 -3.58
N PRO A 180 21.92 -15.80 -3.89
CA PRO A 180 21.73 -17.10 -4.52
C PRO A 180 20.76 -17.99 -3.72
N GLY A 181 19.74 -18.53 -4.38
CA GLY A 181 18.75 -19.43 -3.79
C GLY A 181 17.75 -18.78 -2.81
N PHE A 182 17.89 -17.50 -2.48
CA PHE A 182 17.03 -16.84 -1.48
C PHE A 182 15.57 -16.78 -1.93
N VAL A 183 15.32 -16.36 -3.17
CA VAL A 183 13.98 -16.19 -3.72
C VAL A 183 13.26 -17.53 -3.84
N ASP A 184 13.94 -18.55 -4.35
CA ASP A 184 13.38 -19.91 -4.51
C ASP A 184 13.05 -20.55 -3.17
N LEU A 185 13.97 -20.49 -2.20
CA LEU A 185 13.73 -21.00 -0.85
C LEU A 185 12.63 -20.22 -0.13
N ALA A 186 12.54 -18.90 -0.32
CA ALA A 186 11.46 -18.10 0.24
C ALA A 186 10.09 -18.58 -0.27
N LYS A 187 9.94 -18.80 -1.59
CA LYS A 187 8.72 -19.33 -2.19
C LYS A 187 8.36 -20.69 -1.61
N GLU A 188 9.32 -21.62 -1.56
CA GLU A 188 9.10 -22.97 -1.05
C GLU A 188 8.69 -22.96 0.44
N ALA A 189 9.33 -22.11 1.24
CA ALA A 189 8.99 -21.90 2.66
C ALA A 189 7.59 -21.29 2.87
N GLY A 190 6.99 -20.68 1.85
CA GLY A 190 5.64 -20.11 1.89
C GLY A 190 5.58 -18.59 1.90
N CYS A 191 6.64 -17.91 1.50
CA CYS A 191 6.60 -16.47 1.28
C CYS A 191 5.56 -16.15 0.20
N TYR A 192 4.62 -15.25 0.51
CA TYR A 192 3.60 -14.81 -0.45
C TYR A 192 3.71 -13.33 -0.81
N LEU A 193 4.39 -12.54 0.02
CA LEU A 193 4.55 -11.09 -0.12
C LEU A 193 5.88 -10.68 0.49
N VAL A 194 6.66 -9.88 -0.24
CA VAL A 194 7.84 -9.21 0.31
C VAL A 194 7.58 -7.72 0.46
N PHE A 195 7.91 -7.15 1.62
CA PHE A 195 7.93 -5.72 1.85
C PHE A 195 9.34 -5.19 1.62
N ILE A 196 9.52 -4.34 0.62
CA ILE A 196 10.82 -3.82 0.21
C ILE A 196 10.93 -2.35 0.58
N GLY A 197 11.95 -2.01 1.36
CA GLY A 197 12.31 -0.62 1.69
C GLY A 197 12.92 0.11 0.48
N MET A 198 12.09 0.38 -0.54
CA MET A 198 12.44 1.09 -1.77
C MET A 198 12.59 2.60 -1.53
N GLU A 199 11.65 3.16 -0.77
CA GLU A 199 11.48 4.56 -0.34
C GLU A 199 11.34 5.63 -1.42
N SER A 200 12.11 5.55 -2.50
CA SER A 200 12.05 6.52 -3.59
C SER A 200 12.53 5.91 -4.90
N VAL A 201 11.99 6.42 -6.01
CA VAL A 201 12.52 6.21 -7.37
C VAL A 201 13.39 7.37 -7.83
N ASN A 202 13.56 8.42 -7.02
CA ASN A 202 14.45 9.53 -7.28
C ASN A 202 15.85 9.25 -6.68
N PRO A 203 16.91 9.11 -7.50
CA PRO A 203 18.27 8.83 -7.00
C PRO A 203 18.81 9.89 -6.03
N ALA A 204 18.47 11.17 -6.19
CA ALA A 204 18.94 12.24 -5.31
C ALA A 204 18.36 12.11 -3.88
N ASN A 205 17.08 11.76 -3.79
CA ASN A 205 16.42 11.43 -2.53
C ASN A 205 17.09 10.22 -1.85
N LEU A 206 17.33 9.14 -2.59
CA LEU A 206 18.01 7.95 -2.04
C LEU A 206 19.42 8.26 -1.51
N ASP A 207 20.20 9.06 -2.23
CA ASP A 207 21.55 9.44 -1.80
C ASP A 207 21.51 10.31 -0.53
N SER A 208 20.65 11.34 -0.50
CA SER A 208 20.49 12.20 0.69
C SER A 208 20.08 11.42 1.94
N MET A 209 19.26 10.38 1.80
CA MET A 209 18.82 9.53 2.91
C MET A 209 19.81 8.40 3.26
N GLY A 210 20.92 8.28 2.52
CA GLY A 210 21.94 7.25 2.76
C GLY A 210 21.57 5.84 2.27
N LYS A 211 20.62 5.70 1.34
CA LYS A 211 20.16 4.42 0.78
C LYS A 211 20.91 4.02 -0.49
N LYS A 212 22.25 4.02 -0.42
CA LYS A 212 23.13 3.78 -1.58
C LYS A 212 22.98 2.39 -2.22
N GLN A 213 22.46 1.42 -1.49
CA GLN A 213 22.13 0.07 -1.96
C GLN A 213 20.92 0.03 -2.88
N ASN A 214 20.07 1.06 -2.86
CA ASN A 214 18.90 1.14 -3.72
C ASN A 214 19.30 1.67 -5.10
N LYS A 215 19.14 0.82 -6.13
CA LYS A 215 19.48 1.11 -7.53
C LYS A 215 18.21 1.16 -8.37
N VAL A 216 17.77 2.37 -8.71
CA VAL A 216 16.46 2.63 -9.36
C VAL A 216 16.33 1.90 -10.69
N ASP A 217 17.41 1.85 -11.46
CA ASP A 217 17.53 1.15 -12.74
C ASP A 217 17.34 -0.38 -12.62
N GLU A 218 17.57 -0.94 -11.44
CA GLU A 218 17.38 -2.37 -11.17
C GLU A 218 15.99 -2.73 -10.65
N TYR A 219 15.15 -1.76 -10.27
CA TYR A 219 13.89 -2.03 -9.58
C TYR A 219 12.91 -2.88 -10.40
N ALA A 220 12.79 -2.62 -11.71
CA ALA A 220 11.92 -3.41 -12.58
C ALA A 220 12.35 -4.88 -12.63
N LYS A 221 13.67 -5.13 -12.76
CA LYS A 221 14.25 -6.48 -12.73
C LYS A 221 14.05 -7.15 -11.38
N MET A 222 14.25 -6.41 -10.29
CA MET A 222 14.00 -6.93 -8.94
C MET A 222 12.56 -7.42 -8.79
N VAL A 223 11.59 -6.60 -9.20
CA VAL A 223 10.16 -6.97 -9.14
C VAL A 223 9.86 -8.19 -10.01
N GLU A 224 10.38 -8.22 -11.24
CA GLU A 224 10.23 -9.34 -12.15
C GLU A 224 10.72 -10.67 -11.55
N VAL A 225 11.85 -10.68 -10.84
CA VAL A 225 12.38 -11.89 -10.18
C VAL A 225 11.40 -12.42 -9.12
N TRP A 226 10.81 -11.55 -8.30
CA TRP A 226 9.81 -11.96 -7.30
C TRP A 226 8.51 -12.44 -7.95
N HIS A 227 8.06 -11.78 -9.02
CA HIS A 227 6.88 -12.21 -9.79
C HIS A 227 7.07 -13.57 -10.45
N ASN A 228 8.24 -13.83 -11.02
CA ASN A 228 8.58 -15.13 -11.62
C ASN A 228 8.57 -16.26 -10.58
N ALA A 229 8.91 -15.96 -9.32
CA ALA A 229 8.79 -16.90 -8.21
C ALA A 229 7.35 -17.02 -7.66
N GLY A 230 6.39 -16.26 -8.17
CA GLY A 230 5.01 -16.27 -7.70
C GLY A 230 4.82 -15.58 -6.34
N ILE A 231 5.63 -14.57 -6.04
CA ILE A 231 5.61 -13.77 -4.81
C ILE A 231 5.21 -12.33 -5.16
N LEU A 232 4.28 -11.76 -4.38
CA LEU A 232 3.86 -10.37 -4.56
C LEU A 232 4.92 -9.40 -3.99
N VAL A 233 4.99 -8.20 -4.56
CA VAL A 233 5.90 -7.13 -4.11
C VAL A 233 5.12 -5.96 -3.54
N HIS A 234 5.36 -5.70 -2.26
CA HIS A 234 4.92 -4.50 -1.53
C HIS A 234 6.13 -3.59 -1.31
N VAL A 235 6.01 -2.30 -1.64
CA VAL A 235 7.07 -1.31 -1.38
C VAL A 235 6.65 -0.28 -0.33
N GLY A 236 7.59 0.09 0.52
CA GLY A 236 7.54 1.34 1.27
C GLY A 236 8.00 2.49 0.38
N TYR A 237 7.26 3.61 0.41
CA TYR A 237 7.57 4.83 -0.32
C TYR A 237 7.43 6.03 0.60
N ILE A 238 8.40 6.95 0.60
CA ILE A 238 8.37 8.15 1.42
C ILE A 238 8.24 9.35 0.48
N VAL A 239 7.23 10.19 0.74
CA VAL A 239 7.02 11.47 0.05
C VAL A 239 7.43 12.63 0.95
N GLY A 240 7.85 13.74 0.37
CA GLY A 240 8.37 14.90 1.11
C GLY A 240 9.83 14.74 1.53
N MET A 241 10.59 13.94 0.77
CA MET A 241 12.04 13.96 0.82
C MET A 241 12.59 15.26 0.18
N PRO A 242 13.84 15.66 0.44
CA PRO A 242 14.35 16.99 0.08
C PRO A 242 14.19 17.40 -1.40
N PHE A 243 14.17 16.44 -2.33
CA PHE A 243 14.04 16.68 -3.77
C PHE A 243 12.64 16.38 -4.31
N ASP A 244 11.65 16.16 -3.43
CA ASP A 244 10.27 16.00 -3.84
C ASP A 244 9.59 17.34 -4.10
N THR A 245 8.72 17.34 -5.12
CA THR A 245 7.72 18.37 -5.42
C THR A 245 6.36 17.68 -5.65
N PRO A 246 5.23 18.41 -5.66
CA PRO A 246 3.94 17.82 -5.99
C PRO A 246 3.96 17.02 -7.31
N GLU A 247 4.60 17.55 -8.34
CA GLU A 247 4.70 16.94 -9.67
C GLU A 247 5.66 15.75 -9.70
N SER A 248 6.74 15.79 -8.92
CA SER A 248 7.67 14.65 -8.85
C SER A 248 7.01 13.45 -8.19
N ILE A 249 6.22 13.65 -7.12
CA ILE A 249 5.49 12.58 -6.45
C ILE A 249 4.53 11.89 -7.43
N GLN A 250 3.78 12.67 -8.22
CA GLN A 250 2.86 12.10 -9.21
C GLN A 250 3.58 11.26 -10.27
N ARG A 251 4.74 11.73 -10.73
CA ARG A 251 5.60 11.03 -11.68
C ARG A 251 6.20 9.76 -11.09
N ASP A 252 6.59 9.81 -9.82
CA ASP A 252 7.16 8.67 -9.12
C ASP A 252 6.13 7.55 -9.00
N VAL A 253 4.87 7.90 -8.73
CA VAL A 253 3.76 6.94 -8.73
C VAL A 253 3.56 6.31 -10.12
N ASP A 254 3.69 7.08 -11.21
CA ASP A 254 3.66 6.51 -12.59
C ASP A 254 4.79 5.49 -12.79
N VAL A 255 6.00 5.82 -12.34
CA VAL A 255 7.15 4.90 -12.42
C VAL A 255 6.86 3.60 -11.66
N LEU A 256 6.26 3.69 -10.46
CA LEU A 256 5.87 2.50 -9.68
C LEU A 256 4.83 1.64 -10.40
N MET A 257 3.84 2.25 -11.06
CA MET A 257 2.75 1.56 -11.75
C MET A 257 3.17 0.95 -13.09
N ASP A 258 3.97 1.67 -13.87
CA ASP A 258 4.14 1.38 -15.29
C ASP A 258 5.47 0.73 -15.62
N ARG A 259 6.54 1.19 -14.95
CA ARG A 259 7.91 0.72 -15.17
C ARG A 259 8.29 -0.37 -14.18
N VAL A 260 8.12 -0.11 -12.89
CA VAL A 260 8.52 -1.03 -11.82
C VAL A 260 7.48 -2.12 -11.58
N LYS A 261 6.19 -1.80 -11.76
CA LYS A 261 5.05 -2.72 -11.64
C LYS A 261 4.91 -3.37 -10.26
N VAL A 262 4.99 -2.57 -9.19
CA VAL A 262 4.77 -3.08 -7.81
C VAL A 262 3.31 -3.45 -7.57
N ASP A 263 3.03 -4.45 -6.73
CA ASP A 263 1.66 -4.93 -6.46
C ASP A 263 0.95 -4.13 -5.35
N GLU A 264 1.74 -3.63 -4.41
CA GLU A 264 1.29 -2.82 -3.28
C GLU A 264 2.31 -1.72 -2.99
N ALA A 265 1.85 -0.53 -2.67
CA ALA A 265 2.68 0.58 -2.22
C ALA A 265 2.07 1.20 -0.96
N SER A 266 2.88 1.37 0.08
CA SER A 266 2.54 2.18 1.24
C SER A 266 3.31 3.49 1.19
N PHE A 267 2.56 4.59 1.02
CA PHE A 267 3.13 5.93 1.00
C PHE A 267 3.12 6.51 2.42
N PHE A 268 4.26 7.08 2.82
CA PHE A 268 4.49 7.71 4.10
C PHE A 268 4.96 9.15 3.88
N ILE A 269 4.53 10.08 4.73
CA ILE A 269 5.09 11.42 4.77
C ILE A 269 6.42 11.36 5.51
N MET A 270 7.46 11.95 4.92
CA MET A 270 8.76 12.12 5.56
C MET A 270 8.57 12.74 6.93
N THR A 271 8.96 11.98 7.96
CA THR A 271 8.78 12.36 9.35
C THR A 271 10.15 12.27 10.01
N PRO A 272 10.67 13.35 10.60
CA PRO A 272 11.87 13.30 11.42
C PRO A 272 11.59 12.50 12.69
N ILE A 273 11.66 11.16 12.60
CA ILE A 273 11.28 10.25 13.68
C ILE A 273 12.17 10.54 14.90
N PRO A 274 11.62 10.72 16.12
CA PRO A 274 12.43 11.00 17.29
C PRO A 274 13.42 9.88 17.56
N GLY A 275 14.69 10.25 17.69
CA GLY A 275 15.82 9.33 17.80
C GLY A 275 16.42 8.86 16.46
N SER A 276 15.99 9.41 15.33
CA SER A 276 16.68 9.28 14.03
C SER A 276 17.77 10.35 13.85
N ARG A 277 18.62 10.17 12.84
CA ARG A 277 19.63 11.19 12.49
C ARG A 277 18.97 12.46 11.96
N ASP A 278 17.98 12.33 11.09
CA ASP A 278 17.28 13.48 10.51
C ASP A 278 16.59 14.32 11.58
N HIS A 279 15.97 13.69 12.58
CA HIS A 279 15.38 14.41 13.71
C HIS A 279 16.42 15.23 14.48
N LYS A 280 17.58 14.62 14.80
CA LYS A 280 18.65 15.33 15.50
C LYS A 280 19.16 16.52 14.71
N GLU A 281 19.48 16.32 13.43
CA GLU A 281 20.04 17.37 12.58
C GLU A 281 19.08 18.55 12.42
N ARG A 282 17.77 18.31 12.31
CA ARG A 282 16.76 19.39 12.20
C ARG A 282 16.61 20.18 13.50
N ILE A 283 16.63 19.51 14.66
CA ILE A 283 16.63 20.19 15.95
C ILE A 283 17.89 21.06 16.10
N GLU A 284 19.06 20.54 15.76
CA GLU A 284 20.33 21.28 15.87
C GLU A 284 20.40 22.48 14.92
N LYS A 285 19.70 22.43 13.77
CA LYS A 285 19.51 23.56 12.85
C LYS A 285 18.48 24.58 13.32
N GLY A 286 17.73 24.29 14.39
CA GLY A 286 16.65 25.16 14.88
C GLY A 286 15.44 25.20 13.96
N GLU A 287 15.19 24.13 13.20
CA GLU A 287 14.00 24.04 12.34
C GLU A 287 12.72 23.94 13.17
N ASN A 288 11.63 24.47 12.62
CA ASN A 288 10.31 24.41 13.24
C ASN A 288 9.71 23.00 13.03
N LEU A 289 9.75 22.20 14.09
CA LEU A 289 9.14 20.88 14.13
C LEU A 289 7.79 20.91 14.85
N GLU A 290 6.88 20.02 14.43
CA GLU A 290 5.62 19.79 15.11
C GLU A 290 5.85 19.39 16.57
N ARG A 291 5.11 20.01 17.49
CA ARG A 291 5.22 19.79 18.94
C ARG A 291 4.33 18.65 19.41
N ASP A 292 3.24 18.39 18.70
CA ASP A 292 2.35 17.29 19.05
C ASP A 292 2.90 15.95 18.54
N TRP A 293 3.50 15.17 19.44
CA TRP A 293 4.00 13.82 19.15
C TRP A 293 2.98 12.88 18.54
N ASN A 294 1.67 13.14 18.70
CA ASN A 294 0.63 12.32 18.05
C ASN A 294 0.57 12.50 16.52
N ASN A 295 1.22 13.53 15.97
CA ASN A 295 1.30 13.76 14.53
C ASN A 295 2.52 13.05 13.91
N TYR A 296 3.40 12.43 14.71
CA TYR A 296 4.55 11.66 14.22
C TYR A 296 4.15 10.23 13.82
N ASP A 297 3.09 10.12 13.02
CA ASP A 297 2.49 8.86 12.55
C ASP A 297 2.83 8.55 11.08
N SER A 298 3.75 9.32 10.49
CA SER A 298 4.11 9.23 9.07
C SER A 298 2.95 9.51 8.10
N CYS A 299 1.89 10.17 8.57
CA CYS A 299 0.71 10.58 7.79
C CYS A 299 0.41 12.08 7.93
N HIS A 300 1.19 12.81 8.74
CA HIS A 300 1.09 14.25 8.94
C HIS A 300 2.42 14.95 8.63
N GLU A 301 2.30 16.21 8.21
CA GLU A 301 3.43 17.12 8.08
C GLU A 301 3.94 17.47 9.47
N THR A 302 5.23 17.24 9.71
CA THR A 302 5.88 17.45 11.02
C THR A 302 6.99 18.49 10.99
N PHE A 303 7.24 19.11 9.83
CA PHE A 303 8.19 20.19 9.64
C PHE A 303 7.83 21.02 8.40
N ASP A 304 8.36 22.23 8.31
CA ASP A 304 8.18 23.12 7.16
C ASP A 304 9.07 22.65 5.99
N HIS A 305 8.46 22.12 4.92
CA HIS A 305 9.19 21.62 3.76
C HIS A 305 9.44 22.74 2.73
N PRO A 306 10.68 22.94 2.22
CA PRO A 306 10.99 24.07 1.34
C PRO A 306 10.26 24.07 -0.01
N ASN A 307 9.88 22.89 -0.51
CA ASN A 307 9.19 22.72 -1.81
C ASN A 307 7.65 22.57 -1.69
N PHE A 308 7.06 22.70 -0.50
CA PHE A 308 5.61 22.56 -0.33
C PHE A 308 5.06 23.68 0.54
N GLU A 309 3.91 24.21 0.16
CA GLU A 309 3.09 25.01 1.06
C GLU A 309 2.46 24.12 2.15
N LYS A 310 2.06 24.74 3.27
CA LYS A 310 1.44 24.01 4.38
C LYS A 310 0.17 23.28 3.93
N GLY A 311 0.12 21.97 4.15
CA GLY A 311 -0.96 21.08 3.72
C GLY A 311 -0.84 20.56 2.28
N GLU A 312 0.05 21.12 1.46
CA GLU A 312 0.26 20.69 0.08
C GLU A 312 0.92 19.31 0.02
N LEU A 313 1.89 19.03 0.89
CA LEU A 313 2.53 17.71 0.98
C LEU A 313 1.52 16.62 1.38
N LYS A 314 0.62 16.93 2.32
CA LYS A 314 -0.48 16.03 2.70
C LYS A 314 -1.44 15.77 1.54
N ASN A 315 -1.74 16.78 0.73
CA ASN A 315 -2.56 16.61 -0.47
C ASN A 315 -1.83 15.74 -1.51
N ALA A 316 -0.55 16.00 -1.78
CA ALA A 316 0.26 15.18 -2.68
C ALA A 316 0.36 13.71 -2.22
N TRP A 317 0.47 13.48 -0.92
CA TRP A 317 0.41 12.16 -0.30
C TRP A 317 -0.95 11.47 -0.55
N PHE A 318 -2.07 12.17 -0.35
CA PHE A 318 -3.40 11.63 -0.66
C PHE A 318 -3.57 11.29 -2.14
N GLU A 319 -3.11 12.17 -3.03
CA GLU A 319 -3.18 11.94 -4.48
C GLU A 319 -2.32 10.73 -4.90
N ALA A 320 -1.16 10.51 -4.28
CA ALA A 320 -0.34 9.32 -4.53
C ALA A 320 -1.11 8.02 -4.21
N TRP A 321 -1.81 7.96 -3.06
CA TRP A 321 -2.68 6.84 -2.72
C TRP A 321 -3.84 6.68 -3.73
N HIS A 322 -4.51 7.77 -4.08
CA HIS A 322 -5.65 7.76 -5.01
C HIS A 322 -5.27 7.28 -6.42
N LYS A 323 -4.10 7.71 -6.89
CA LYS A 323 -3.55 7.35 -8.20
C LYS A 323 -3.11 5.90 -8.24
N PHE A 324 -2.29 5.46 -7.27
CA PHE A 324 -1.79 4.09 -7.20
C PHE A 324 -2.93 3.07 -7.04
N TYR A 325 -3.91 3.36 -6.18
CA TYR A 325 -5.10 2.52 -6.00
C TYR A 325 -6.28 2.99 -6.86
N SER A 326 -6.00 3.50 -8.06
CA SER A 326 -7.03 3.70 -9.08
C SER A 326 -7.58 2.35 -9.56
N LYS A 327 -8.84 2.32 -10.03
CA LYS A 327 -9.45 1.09 -10.53
C LYS A 327 -8.61 0.48 -11.68
N ALA A 328 -8.08 1.32 -12.57
CA ALA A 328 -7.29 0.87 -13.71
C ALA A 328 -6.02 0.15 -13.26
N ASN A 329 -5.25 0.75 -12.33
CA ASN A 329 -4.04 0.10 -11.83
C ASN A 329 -4.35 -1.15 -11.00
N ILE A 330 -5.45 -1.18 -10.24
CA ILE A 330 -5.91 -2.39 -9.54
C ILE A 330 -6.22 -3.52 -10.53
N VAL A 331 -6.89 -3.23 -11.64
CA VAL A 331 -7.16 -4.24 -12.68
C VAL A 331 -5.86 -4.73 -13.30
N ASP A 332 -4.92 -3.83 -13.62
CA ASP A 332 -3.59 -4.19 -14.12
C ASP A 332 -2.84 -5.12 -13.16
N ILE A 333 -2.75 -4.76 -11.87
CA ILE A 333 -2.15 -5.59 -10.80
C ILE A 333 -2.78 -6.99 -10.81
N LEU A 334 -4.10 -7.10 -10.83
CA LEU A 334 -4.80 -8.38 -10.78
C LEU A 334 -4.69 -9.21 -12.05
N LEU A 335 -4.49 -8.58 -13.20
CA LEU A 335 -4.27 -9.28 -14.47
C LEU A 335 -2.85 -9.85 -14.56
N ARG A 336 -1.85 -9.13 -14.06
CA ARG A 336 -0.44 -9.54 -14.11
C ARG A 336 0.02 -10.37 -12.92
N CYS A 337 -0.66 -10.31 -11.78
CA CYS A 337 -0.26 -11.06 -10.59
C CYS A 337 -0.31 -12.58 -10.84
N PRO A 338 0.55 -13.37 -10.15
CA PRO A 338 0.53 -14.82 -10.23
C PRO A 338 -0.87 -15.38 -9.95
N PRO A 339 -1.42 -16.32 -10.76
CA PRO A 339 -2.78 -16.81 -10.59
C PRO A 339 -3.07 -17.37 -9.18
N GLU A 340 -2.09 -17.99 -8.52
CA GLU A 340 -2.21 -18.47 -7.15
C GLU A 340 -2.34 -17.34 -6.11
N GLN A 341 -1.79 -16.16 -6.41
CA GLN A 341 -1.84 -14.97 -5.56
C GLN A 341 -3.04 -14.06 -5.83
N TYR A 342 -3.82 -14.33 -6.88
CA TYR A 342 -4.94 -13.48 -7.31
C TYR A 342 -5.83 -12.99 -6.16
N TRP A 343 -6.25 -13.89 -5.27
CA TRP A 343 -7.12 -13.51 -4.17
C TRP A 343 -6.40 -12.74 -3.06
N ASN A 344 -5.12 -13.03 -2.82
CA ASN A 344 -4.32 -12.22 -1.89
C ASN A 344 -4.20 -10.79 -2.41
N ALA A 345 -3.81 -10.63 -3.68
CA ALA A 345 -3.76 -9.33 -4.34
C ALA A 345 -5.13 -8.64 -4.32
N PHE A 346 -6.21 -9.37 -4.62
CA PHE A 346 -7.58 -8.82 -4.64
C PHE A 346 -8.00 -8.24 -3.29
N TRP A 347 -7.74 -8.93 -2.18
CA TRP A 347 -8.08 -8.42 -0.85
C TRP A 347 -7.16 -7.30 -0.39
N LEU A 348 -5.87 -7.37 -0.72
CA LEU A 348 -4.91 -6.30 -0.44
C LEU A 348 -5.31 -5.01 -1.16
N THR A 349 -5.59 -5.07 -2.46
CA THR A 349 -6.03 -3.89 -3.22
C THR A 349 -7.38 -3.40 -2.71
N LEU A 350 -8.32 -4.30 -2.34
CA LEU A 350 -9.62 -3.91 -1.78
C LEU A 350 -9.45 -3.14 -0.49
N TRP A 351 -8.61 -3.64 0.41
CA TRP A 351 -8.31 -2.99 1.67
C TRP A 351 -7.70 -1.61 1.46
N ASN A 352 -6.67 -1.52 0.63
CA ASN A 352 -5.98 -0.27 0.36
C ASN A 352 -6.89 0.75 -0.35
N ARG A 353 -7.71 0.30 -1.32
CA ARG A 353 -8.71 1.14 -1.99
C ARG A 353 -9.78 1.65 -1.03
N TYR A 354 -10.28 0.79 -0.15
CA TYR A 354 -11.28 1.15 0.86
C TYR A 354 -10.73 2.22 1.82
N SER A 355 -9.51 2.02 2.33
CA SER A 355 -8.84 2.94 3.25
C SER A 355 -8.55 4.30 2.60
N THR A 356 -8.05 4.29 1.35
CA THR A 356 -7.80 5.48 0.53
C THR A 356 -9.07 6.31 0.36
N LEU A 357 -10.21 5.68 0.02
CA LEU A 357 -11.49 6.38 -0.17
C LEU A 357 -12.04 7.01 1.11
N LEU A 358 -11.58 6.58 2.29
CA LEU A 358 -11.92 7.17 3.58
C LEU A 358 -10.87 8.19 4.06
N GLY A 359 -9.83 8.44 3.28
CA GLY A 359 -8.77 9.40 3.62
C GLY A 359 -7.93 8.98 4.83
N ASN A 360 -7.68 7.69 5.02
CA ASN A 360 -6.84 7.19 6.11
C ASN A 360 -5.79 6.22 5.56
N HIS A 361 -4.63 6.18 6.20
CA HIS A 361 -3.63 5.16 5.90
C HIS A 361 -4.19 3.77 6.27
N PRO A 362 -4.07 2.75 5.40
CA PRO A 362 -4.54 1.39 5.66
C PRO A 362 -3.95 0.70 6.91
N MET A 363 -2.88 1.20 7.53
CA MET A 363 -2.34 0.62 8.76
C MET A 363 -2.94 1.26 10.02
N CYS A 364 -3.62 2.41 9.87
CA CYS A 364 -4.16 3.19 10.96
C CYS A 364 -5.68 2.98 11.15
N MET A 365 -6.28 2.00 10.46
CA MET A 365 -7.74 1.78 10.51
C MET A 365 -8.15 0.32 10.35
N GLY A 366 -9.44 0.04 10.60
CA GLY A 366 -10.13 -1.22 10.28
C GLY A 366 -11.37 -0.98 9.42
N PHE A 367 -11.95 -2.04 8.84
CA PHE A 367 -13.22 -1.97 8.08
C PHE A 367 -14.38 -1.35 8.85
N ILE A 368 -14.37 -1.49 10.18
CA ILE A 368 -15.31 -0.81 11.08
C ILE A 368 -14.50 -0.17 12.18
N GLN A 369 -14.39 1.15 12.16
CA GLN A 369 -13.69 1.90 13.19
C GLN A 369 -14.56 1.99 14.45
N ARG A 370 -14.25 1.19 15.48
CA ARG A 370 -14.89 1.28 16.79
C ARG A 370 -14.25 2.42 17.59
N ARG A 371 -14.91 3.58 17.63
CA ARG A 371 -14.47 4.72 18.46
C ARG A 371 -15.34 4.79 19.71
N ARG A 372 -14.76 4.89 20.91
CA ARG A 372 -15.54 5.16 22.13
C ARG A 372 -15.51 6.64 22.45
N ARG A 373 -16.60 7.16 23.02
CA ARG A 373 -16.70 8.58 23.40
C ARG A 373 -15.60 9.03 24.38
N LYS A 374 -15.14 8.10 25.22
CA LYS A 374 -14.11 8.34 26.25
C LYS A 374 -12.68 8.17 25.73
N ASP A 375 -12.49 7.63 24.53
CA ASP A 375 -11.16 7.45 23.93
C ASP A 375 -10.72 8.79 23.32
N ARG A 376 -10.38 9.75 24.17
CA ARG A 376 -9.91 11.08 23.79
C ARG A 376 -8.58 11.36 24.47
N ARG A 377 -7.78 12.24 23.85
CA ARG A 377 -6.53 12.72 24.44
C ARG A 377 -6.83 13.37 25.81
N PRO A 378 -5.95 13.20 26.81
CA PRO A 378 -6.14 13.81 28.13
C PRO A 378 -6.35 15.33 28.10
N THR A 379 -5.75 16.01 27.12
CA THR A 379 -5.85 17.46 26.90
C THR A 379 -7.13 17.90 26.19
N MET A 380 -7.96 16.97 25.71
CA MET A 380 -9.20 17.29 25.03
C MET A 380 -10.41 17.10 25.94
N GLU A 381 -11.34 18.05 25.88
CA GLU A 381 -12.60 17.94 26.60
C GLU A 381 -13.39 16.68 26.22
N LYS A 382 -14.07 16.11 27.22
CA LYS A 382 -14.98 14.99 27.01
C LYS A 382 -16.17 15.47 26.19
N GLU A 383 -16.34 14.85 25.04
CA GLU A 383 -17.46 15.15 24.14
C GLU A 383 -18.80 14.74 24.77
N SER A 384 -19.82 15.58 24.59
CA SER A 384 -21.19 15.25 24.99
C SER A 384 -21.70 14.03 24.21
N LEU A 385 -22.60 13.26 24.81
CA LEU A 385 -23.15 12.06 24.16
C LEU A 385 -23.82 12.40 22.82
N VAL A 386 -24.56 13.51 22.76
CA VAL A 386 -25.26 13.96 21.54
C VAL A 386 -24.27 14.30 20.43
N LYS A 387 -23.23 15.09 20.72
CA LYS A 387 -22.22 15.48 19.72
C LYS A 387 -21.45 14.26 19.22
N PHE A 388 -21.10 13.34 20.12
CA PHE A 388 -20.48 12.07 19.77
C PHE A 388 -21.36 11.24 18.83
N LEU A 389 -22.64 11.02 19.19
CA LEU A 389 -23.56 10.23 18.37
C LEU A 389 -23.81 10.88 17.01
N ALA A 390 -24.00 12.20 16.94
CA ALA A 390 -24.17 12.92 15.68
C ALA A 390 -22.96 12.76 14.75
N ARG A 391 -21.74 12.84 15.29
CA ARG A 391 -20.51 12.55 14.54
C ARG A 391 -20.45 11.09 14.09
N ARG A 392 -20.78 10.14 14.97
CA ARG A 392 -20.78 8.70 14.63
C ARG A 392 -21.79 8.34 13.55
N VAL A 393 -22.96 8.97 13.51
CA VAL A 393 -23.92 8.80 12.42
C VAL A 393 -23.31 9.23 11.08
N LYS A 394 -22.63 10.38 11.04
CA LYS A 394 -21.91 10.85 9.84
C LYS A 394 -20.80 9.88 9.44
N ASP A 395 -20.00 9.41 10.39
CA ASP A 395 -18.93 8.43 10.15
C ASP A 395 -19.49 7.14 9.55
N TYR A 396 -20.56 6.58 10.13
CA TYR A 396 -21.18 5.36 9.62
C TYR A 396 -21.85 5.56 8.27
N PHE A 397 -22.44 6.72 7.99
CA PHE A 397 -22.97 7.03 6.67
C PHE A 397 -21.86 7.11 5.61
N ALA A 398 -20.72 7.73 5.94
CA ALA A 398 -19.55 7.77 5.06
C ALA A 398 -18.96 6.37 4.81
N ILE A 399 -18.84 5.55 5.86
CA ILE A 399 -18.44 4.15 5.76
C ILE A 399 -19.42 3.38 4.87
N PHE A 400 -20.72 3.49 5.11
CA PHE A 400 -21.75 2.80 4.32
C PHE A 400 -21.68 3.17 2.83
N LYS A 401 -21.62 4.48 2.52
CA LYS A 401 -21.45 4.98 1.14
C LYS A 401 -20.19 4.40 0.49
N THR A 402 -19.09 4.33 1.23
CA THR A 402 -17.82 3.79 0.73
C THR A 402 -17.89 2.29 0.52
N VAL A 403 -18.48 1.54 1.45
CA VAL A 403 -18.70 0.09 1.30
C VAL A 403 -19.55 -0.20 0.07
N CYS A 404 -20.65 0.52 -0.16
CA CYS A 404 -21.45 0.35 -1.37
C CYS A 404 -20.64 0.65 -2.63
N LYS A 405 -19.89 1.77 -2.64
CA LYS A 405 -19.02 2.14 -3.77
C LYS A 405 -17.99 1.06 -4.07
N VAL A 406 -17.24 0.62 -3.06
CA VAL A 406 -16.20 -0.41 -3.18
C VAL A 406 -16.82 -1.74 -3.61
N PHE A 407 -17.94 -2.16 -3.02
CA PHE A 407 -18.64 -3.38 -3.41
C PHE A 407 -18.98 -3.38 -4.90
N TRP A 408 -19.56 -2.28 -5.39
CA TRP A 408 -19.92 -2.15 -6.79
C TRP A 408 -18.73 -2.10 -7.74
N GLU A 409 -17.66 -1.39 -7.35
CA GLU A 409 -16.40 -1.30 -8.09
C GLU A 409 -15.72 -2.68 -8.15
N TYR A 410 -15.64 -3.39 -7.02
CA TYR A 410 -14.94 -4.67 -6.92
C TYR A 410 -15.70 -5.84 -7.55
N GLN A 411 -17.02 -5.78 -7.66
CA GLN A 411 -17.75 -6.72 -8.53
C GLN A 411 -17.29 -6.58 -9.99
N GLU A 412 -17.13 -5.34 -10.48
CA GLU A 412 -16.68 -5.09 -11.85
C GLU A 412 -15.21 -5.50 -12.05
N VAL A 413 -14.34 -5.13 -11.10
CA VAL A 413 -12.94 -5.60 -11.06
C VAL A 413 -12.87 -7.12 -11.09
N TRP A 414 -13.65 -7.81 -10.26
CA TRP A 414 -13.68 -9.28 -10.26
C TRP A 414 -14.18 -9.85 -11.61
N ILE A 415 -15.22 -9.27 -12.20
CA ILE A 415 -15.72 -9.72 -13.52
C ILE A 415 -14.64 -9.56 -14.60
N LEU A 416 -13.82 -8.51 -14.54
CA LEU A 416 -12.71 -8.24 -15.46
C LEU A 416 -11.52 -9.19 -15.28
N THR A 417 -11.24 -9.59 -14.03
CA THR A 417 -9.93 -10.16 -13.68
C THR A 417 -10.00 -11.64 -13.26
N ARG A 418 -11.20 -12.20 -13.08
CA ARG A 418 -11.40 -13.60 -12.62
C ARG A 418 -10.79 -14.66 -13.54
N LYS A 419 -10.37 -15.77 -12.92
CA LYS A 419 -9.64 -16.88 -13.56
C LYS A 419 -10.36 -17.54 -14.73
N GLU A 420 -11.69 -17.59 -14.74
CA GLU A 420 -12.47 -18.24 -15.80
C GLU A 420 -12.34 -17.57 -17.17
N LEU A 421 -11.72 -16.39 -17.23
CA LEU A 421 -11.47 -15.69 -18.48
C LEU A 421 -10.25 -16.21 -19.25
N LYS A 422 -9.38 -17.07 -18.68
CA LYS A 422 -8.12 -17.61 -19.28
C LYS A 422 -7.54 -16.77 -20.44
N GLU A 423 -7.92 -17.06 -21.69
CA GLU A 423 -7.48 -16.36 -22.92
C GLU A 423 -7.79 -14.86 -22.91
N LYS A 424 -8.97 -14.47 -22.43
CA LYS A 424 -9.39 -13.07 -22.32
C LYS A 424 -8.61 -12.29 -21.27
N ARG A 425 -8.00 -12.94 -20.27
CA ARG A 425 -7.12 -12.24 -19.32
C ARG A 425 -5.84 -11.76 -20.00
N VAL A 426 -5.27 -12.57 -20.90
CA VAL A 426 -4.09 -12.20 -21.68
C VAL A 426 -4.42 -10.99 -22.57
N LEU A 427 -5.53 -11.05 -23.31
CA LEU A 427 -6.04 -9.93 -24.10
C LEU A 427 -6.22 -8.64 -23.29
N LEU A 428 -6.81 -8.74 -22.09
CA LEU A 428 -7.03 -7.59 -21.23
C LEU A 428 -5.70 -7.07 -20.67
N ALA A 429 -4.79 -7.94 -20.25
CA ALA A 429 -3.48 -7.55 -19.73
C ALA A 429 -2.66 -6.79 -20.79
N GLU A 430 -2.68 -7.27 -22.04
CA GLU A 430 -2.02 -6.60 -23.15
C GLU A 430 -2.69 -5.26 -23.51
N ALA A 431 -4.02 -5.17 -23.46
CA ALA A 431 -4.73 -3.91 -23.66
C ALA A 431 -4.40 -2.87 -22.59
N TYR A 432 -4.34 -3.28 -21.32
CA TYR A 432 -3.93 -2.42 -20.21
C TYR A 432 -2.46 -1.98 -20.35
N LYS A 433 -1.58 -2.87 -20.82
CA LYS A 433 -0.20 -2.52 -21.17
C LYS A 433 -0.15 -1.45 -22.26
N LYS A 434 -0.92 -1.61 -23.35
CA LYS A 434 -0.99 -0.64 -24.46
C LYS A 434 -1.56 0.71 -24.04
N TYR A 435 -2.57 0.68 -23.17
CA TYR A 435 -3.13 1.88 -22.56
C TYR A 435 -2.08 2.64 -21.73
N LYS A 436 -1.33 1.95 -20.86
CA LYS A 436 -0.25 2.55 -20.07
C LYS A 436 0.89 3.10 -20.93
N GLU A 437 1.27 2.39 -22.01
CA GLU A 437 2.24 2.88 -23.00
C GLU A 437 1.78 4.23 -23.61
N TYR A 438 0.48 4.38 -23.88
CA TYR A 438 -0.10 5.62 -24.39
C TYR A 438 -0.16 6.73 -23.32
N GLU A 439 -0.54 6.43 -22.08
CA GLU A 439 -0.47 7.40 -20.98
C GLU A 439 0.96 7.91 -20.77
N SER A 440 1.96 7.02 -20.78
CA SER A 440 3.37 7.41 -20.71
C SER A 440 3.78 8.34 -21.85
N TYR A 441 3.33 8.04 -23.08
CA TYR A 441 3.54 8.92 -24.23
C TYR A 441 2.92 10.31 -24.02
N LEU A 442 1.69 10.40 -23.52
CA LEU A 442 1.04 11.68 -23.21
C LEU A 442 1.86 12.51 -22.20
N VAL A 443 2.38 11.86 -21.15
CA VAL A 443 3.20 12.54 -20.14
C VAL A 443 4.51 13.06 -20.72
N GLU A 444 5.20 12.26 -21.55
CA GLU A 444 6.43 12.69 -22.23
C GLU A 444 6.17 13.83 -23.22
N TYR A 445 5.05 13.74 -23.93
CA TYR A 445 4.60 14.76 -24.87
C TYR A 445 4.39 16.12 -24.17
N ILE A 446 3.67 16.14 -23.05
CA ILE A 446 3.46 17.36 -22.23
C ILE A 446 4.79 18.00 -21.83
N LYS A 447 5.80 17.19 -21.46
CA LYS A 447 7.12 17.68 -21.05
C LYS A 447 7.95 18.23 -22.21
N GLY A 448 7.82 17.64 -23.39
CA GLY A 448 8.58 18.02 -24.58
C GLY A 448 8.00 19.20 -25.34
N SER A 449 6.70 19.45 -25.21
CA SER A 449 6.00 20.50 -25.95
C SER A 449 6.22 21.88 -25.31
N LYS A 450 7.02 22.74 -25.96
CA LYS A 450 7.03 24.17 -25.67
C LYS A 450 5.70 24.76 -26.16
N VAL A 451 4.87 25.19 -25.22
CA VAL A 451 3.58 25.84 -25.48
C VAL A 451 3.83 27.07 -26.36
N VAL A 452 3.07 27.20 -27.44
CA VAL A 452 2.48 28.43 -28.01
C VAL A 452 2.45 28.46 -29.57
N ASP A 453 3.37 27.82 -30.31
CA ASP A 453 3.47 28.17 -31.74
C ASP A 453 2.62 27.35 -32.73
N ASN A 454 2.06 26.18 -32.36
CA ASN A 454 1.26 25.39 -33.33
C ASN A 454 0.27 24.36 -32.74
N ALA A 455 -0.78 24.82 -32.03
CA ALA A 455 -1.80 23.95 -31.42
C ALA A 455 -2.44 22.92 -32.39
N SER A 456 -2.54 23.25 -33.68
CA SER A 456 -3.09 22.35 -34.69
C SER A 456 -2.17 21.15 -35.01
N GLN A 457 -0.85 21.37 -35.02
CA GLN A 457 0.12 20.29 -35.24
C GLN A 457 0.22 19.38 -34.02
N GLU A 458 0.15 19.98 -32.84
CA GLU A 458 0.17 19.26 -31.57
C GLU A 458 -1.07 18.38 -31.41
N TYR A 459 -2.25 18.90 -31.74
CA TYR A 459 -3.48 18.12 -31.79
C TYR A 459 -3.42 16.93 -32.76
N ARG A 460 -2.84 17.11 -33.97
CA ARG A 460 -2.68 16.01 -34.93
C ARG A 460 -1.81 14.88 -34.40
N LYS A 461 -0.69 15.20 -33.73
CA LYS A 461 0.17 14.17 -33.11
C LYS A 461 -0.55 13.36 -32.04
N LEU A 462 -1.44 14.00 -31.28
CA LEU A 462 -2.27 13.32 -30.29
C LEU A 462 -3.32 12.43 -30.94
N ILE A 463 -3.98 12.88 -32.01
CA ILE A 463 -4.85 12.03 -32.85
C ILE A 463 -4.09 10.82 -33.35
N ASP A 464 -2.89 11.01 -33.91
CA ASP A 464 -2.11 9.92 -34.50
C ASP A 464 -1.70 8.90 -33.44
N GLY A 465 -1.23 9.36 -32.28
CA GLY A 465 -0.93 8.49 -31.14
C GLY A 465 -2.16 7.69 -30.68
N PHE A 466 -3.32 8.35 -30.62
CA PHE A 466 -4.59 7.73 -30.25
C PHE A 466 -5.06 6.69 -31.29
N ASN A 467 -4.97 7.02 -32.58
CA ASN A 467 -5.29 6.12 -33.69
C ASN A 467 -4.38 4.88 -33.67
N ASN A 468 -3.10 5.06 -33.35
CA ASN A 468 -2.17 3.96 -33.16
C ASN A 468 -2.58 3.06 -31.99
N MET A 469 -3.00 3.63 -30.84
CA MET A 469 -3.52 2.85 -29.72
C MET A 469 -4.73 2.00 -30.14
N ILE A 470 -5.69 2.60 -30.86
CA ILE A 470 -6.88 1.90 -31.38
C ILE A 470 -6.48 0.78 -32.33
N SER A 471 -5.62 1.07 -33.32
CA SER A 471 -5.19 0.08 -34.30
C SER A 471 -4.52 -1.10 -33.61
N ASN A 472 -3.64 -0.83 -32.64
CA ASN A 472 -3.00 -1.86 -31.84
C ASN A 472 -4.02 -2.74 -31.12
N LEU A 473 -5.05 -2.16 -30.46
CA LEU A 473 -6.10 -2.93 -29.78
C LEU A 473 -6.96 -3.76 -30.75
N VAL A 474 -7.24 -3.23 -31.95
CA VAL A 474 -7.92 -3.96 -33.01
C VAL A 474 -7.07 -5.14 -33.48
N ASP A 475 -5.79 -4.92 -33.73
CA ASP A 475 -4.84 -5.96 -34.16
C ASP A 475 -4.69 -7.06 -33.09
N LEU A 476 -4.64 -6.66 -31.82
CA LEU A 476 -4.57 -7.56 -30.67
C LEU A 476 -5.78 -8.51 -30.62
N THR A 477 -6.97 -8.03 -31.02
CA THR A 477 -8.21 -8.81 -31.01
C THR A 477 -8.42 -9.64 -32.27
N LYS A 478 -7.79 -9.30 -33.41
CA LYS A 478 -7.89 -10.06 -34.67
C LYS A 478 -7.47 -11.52 -34.50
N ASN A 479 -6.49 -11.77 -33.66
CA ASN A 479 -5.96 -13.11 -33.41
C ASN A 479 -6.83 -13.97 -32.47
N TYR A 480 -7.90 -13.41 -31.89
CA TYR A 480 -8.68 -14.07 -30.84
C TYR A 480 -10.18 -14.22 -31.13
N ASP A 481 -10.90 -13.16 -31.52
CA ASP A 481 -12.36 -13.23 -31.71
C ASP A 481 -12.89 -12.15 -32.68
N GLU A 482 -13.27 -12.57 -33.89
CA GLU A 482 -13.79 -11.69 -34.94
C GLU A 482 -15.07 -10.92 -34.53
N LYS A 483 -15.90 -11.49 -33.63
CA LYS A 483 -17.10 -10.80 -33.13
C LYS A 483 -16.73 -9.68 -32.16
N VAL A 484 -15.69 -9.88 -31.35
CA VAL A 484 -15.16 -8.83 -30.46
C VAL A 484 -14.55 -7.72 -31.31
N VAL A 485 -13.78 -8.05 -32.35
CA VAL A 485 -13.20 -7.09 -33.29
C VAL A 485 -14.29 -6.22 -33.92
N LYS A 486 -15.32 -6.83 -34.52
CA LYS A 486 -16.44 -6.09 -35.15
C LYS A 486 -17.15 -5.18 -34.15
N LYS A 487 -17.44 -5.68 -32.94
CA LYS A 487 -18.12 -4.91 -31.89
C LYS A 487 -17.27 -3.73 -31.41
N PHE A 488 -15.98 -3.93 -31.21
CA PHE A 488 -15.05 -2.88 -30.78
C PHE A 488 -14.88 -1.83 -31.87
N ALA A 489 -14.62 -2.24 -33.12
CA ALA A 489 -14.45 -1.34 -34.25
C ALA A 489 -15.66 -0.42 -34.47
N ILE A 490 -16.89 -0.94 -34.39
CA ILE A 490 -18.12 -0.13 -34.51
C ILE A 490 -18.18 0.95 -33.41
N ARG A 491 -17.87 0.57 -32.17
CA ARG A 491 -17.96 1.47 -31.02
C ARG A 491 -16.88 2.55 -31.08
N VAL A 492 -15.66 2.19 -31.45
CA VAL A 492 -14.55 3.13 -31.58
C VAL A 492 -14.76 4.09 -32.73
N LYS A 493 -15.28 3.64 -33.88
CA LYS A 493 -15.61 4.53 -35.01
C LYS A 493 -16.53 5.68 -34.59
N SER A 494 -17.52 5.39 -33.73
CA SER A 494 -18.43 6.42 -33.21
C SER A 494 -17.76 7.45 -32.28
N ILE A 495 -16.61 7.12 -31.69
CA ILE A 495 -15.78 8.05 -30.91
C ILE A 495 -14.89 8.84 -31.85
N GLN A 496 -14.25 8.17 -32.82
CA GLN A 496 -13.37 8.80 -33.80
C GLN A 496 -14.11 9.93 -34.53
N GLU A 497 -15.32 9.65 -35.01
CA GLU A 497 -16.19 10.63 -35.65
C GLU A 497 -16.51 11.83 -34.73
N LYS A 498 -16.52 11.66 -33.40
CA LYS A 498 -16.75 12.78 -32.47
C LYS A 498 -15.49 13.59 -32.22
N ILE A 499 -14.33 12.94 -32.17
CA ILE A 499 -13.03 13.59 -31.97
C ILE A 499 -12.69 14.43 -33.21
N ASP A 500 -12.84 13.84 -34.39
CA ASP A 500 -12.54 14.50 -35.68
C ASP A 500 -13.41 15.76 -35.91
N ASN A 501 -14.51 15.91 -35.17
CA ASN A 501 -15.45 17.03 -35.24
C ASN A 501 -15.28 18.08 -34.12
N VAL A 502 -14.23 18.01 -33.28
CA VAL A 502 -13.98 19.00 -32.21
C VAL A 502 -13.37 20.28 -32.79
N ASP A 503 -13.99 21.44 -32.51
CA ASP A 503 -13.46 22.76 -32.92
C ASP A 503 -12.26 23.18 -32.06
N MET A 504 -11.13 23.46 -32.72
CA MET A 504 -9.82 23.67 -32.10
C MET A 504 -9.51 25.12 -31.70
N LYS A 505 -10.40 26.08 -31.99
CA LYS A 505 -10.03 27.50 -31.97
C LYS A 505 -9.80 28.12 -30.57
N SER A 506 -10.03 27.42 -29.47
CA SER A 506 -9.94 28.02 -28.12
C SER A 506 -9.62 27.04 -26.99
N VAL A 507 -8.77 26.04 -27.22
CA VAL A 507 -8.51 24.97 -26.23
C VAL A 507 -7.05 25.03 -25.76
N SER A 508 -6.82 25.10 -24.44
CA SER A 508 -5.46 25.08 -23.90
C SER A 508 -4.81 23.70 -24.10
N LEU A 509 -3.48 23.59 -24.07
CA LEU A 509 -2.80 22.28 -24.15
C LEU A 509 -3.26 21.34 -23.03
N GLU A 510 -3.49 21.88 -21.84
CA GLU A 510 -4.00 21.14 -20.69
C GLU A 510 -5.41 20.60 -20.95
N ASP A 511 -6.30 21.39 -21.53
CA ASP A 511 -7.64 20.95 -21.92
C ASP A 511 -7.61 19.87 -23.02
N ILE A 512 -6.69 20.00 -23.99
CA ILE A 512 -6.46 18.99 -25.02
C ILE A 512 -6.02 17.68 -24.36
N VAL A 513 -4.97 17.71 -23.54
CA VAL A 513 -4.43 16.54 -22.84
C VAL A 513 -5.49 15.88 -21.96
N ASN A 514 -6.20 16.66 -21.13
CA ASN A 514 -7.28 16.16 -20.28
C ASN A 514 -8.40 15.51 -21.09
N THR A 515 -8.68 16.03 -22.29
CA THR A 515 -9.64 15.42 -23.21
C THR A 515 -9.12 14.09 -23.74
N TYR A 516 -7.85 14.01 -24.15
CA TYR A 516 -7.26 12.77 -24.63
C TYR A 516 -7.13 11.70 -23.56
N GLU A 517 -6.81 12.07 -22.32
CA GLU A 517 -6.80 11.15 -21.18
C GLU A 517 -8.21 10.55 -20.96
N LYS A 518 -9.25 11.41 -20.97
CA LYS A 518 -10.65 10.94 -20.87
C LYS A 518 -11.05 10.03 -22.02
N VAL A 519 -10.62 10.36 -23.23
CA VAL A 519 -10.91 9.58 -24.44
C VAL A 519 -10.19 8.23 -24.41
N ALA A 520 -8.92 8.19 -24.02
CA ALA A 520 -8.15 6.96 -23.89
C ALA A 520 -8.78 6.02 -22.87
N ASN A 521 -9.16 6.56 -21.70
CA ASN A 521 -9.94 5.83 -20.70
C ASN A 521 -11.22 5.25 -21.32
N TRP A 522 -11.95 6.05 -22.10
CA TRP A 522 -13.18 5.59 -22.74
C TRP A 522 -12.93 4.47 -23.76
N VAL A 523 -11.84 4.52 -24.52
CA VAL A 523 -11.47 3.43 -25.45
C VAL A 523 -11.15 2.15 -24.68
N LEU A 524 -10.39 2.23 -23.60
CA LEU A 524 -10.13 1.07 -22.73
C LEU A 524 -11.45 0.51 -22.19
N GLU A 525 -12.35 1.36 -21.72
CA GLU A 525 -13.67 0.95 -21.25
C GLU A 525 -14.52 0.25 -22.33
N LEU A 526 -14.50 0.77 -23.56
CA LEU A 526 -15.20 0.14 -24.68
C LEU A 526 -14.59 -1.21 -25.05
N TYR A 527 -13.27 -1.32 -24.97
CA TYR A 527 -12.55 -2.57 -25.21
C TYR A 527 -12.96 -3.63 -24.18
N GLU A 528 -12.94 -3.28 -22.89
CA GLU A 528 -13.40 -4.14 -21.79
C GLU A 528 -14.83 -4.65 -22.00
N GLU A 529 -15.76 -3.77 -22.37
CA GLU A 529 -17.14 -4.14 -22.65
C GLU A 529 -17.28 -5.03 -23.90
N SER A 530 -16.33 -4.92 -24.83
CA SER A 530 -16.31 -5.71 -26.06
C SER A 530 -15.81 -7.13 -25.76
N VAL A 531 -14.73 -7.25 -24.99
CA VAL A 531 -14.12 -8.53 -24.59
C VAL A 531 -14.97 -9.26 -23.54
N VAL A 532 -15.49 -8.55 -22.54
CA VAL A 532 -16.21 -9.10 -21.38
C VAL A 532 -17.67 -8.61 -21.34
N ARG A 533 -18.58 -9.39 -21.94
CA ARG A 533 -20.03 -9.09 -22.02
C ARG A 533 -20.64 -8.67 -20.68
N ASN A 534 -20.25 -9.30 -19.58
CA ASN A 534 -20.84 -9.04 -18.26
C ASN A 534 -20.42 -7.67 -17.68
N VAL A 535 -19.29 -7.10 -18.09
CA VAL A 535 -18.90 -5.72 -17.75
C VAL A 535 -19.86 -4.73 -18.39
N ALA A 536 -20.19 -4.93 -19.67
CA ALA A 536 -21.16 -4.09 -20.38
C ALA A 536 -22.55 -4.13 -19.71
N ILE A 537 -22.99 -5.30 -19.24
CA ILE A 537 -24.27 -5.44 -18.53
C ILE A 537 -24.18 -4.76 -17.16
N ARG A 538 -23.10 -4.98 -16.42
CA ARG A 538 -22.84 -4.36 -15.10
C ARG A 538 -22.92 -2.84 -15.16
N ARG A 539 -22.23 -2.22 -16.13
CA ARG A 539 -22.22 -0.76 -16.33
C ARG A 539 -23.60 -0.22 -16.69
N LYS A 540 -24.36 -0.92 -17.55
CA LYS A 540 -25.76 -0.57 -17.85
C LYS A 540 -26.66 -0.61 -16.61
N ILE A 541 -26.49 -1.62 -15.75
CA ILE A 541 -27.24 -1.73 -14.48
C ILE A 541 -26.87 -0.59 -13.54
N LYS A 542 -25.58 -0.25 -13.42
CA LYS A 542 -25.12 0.89 -12.62
C LYS A 542 -25.75 2.20 -13.11
N ILE A 543 -25.77 2.45 -14.42
CA ILE A 543 -26.40 3.64 -15.03
C ILE A 543 -27.91 3.66 -14.73
N LEU A 544 -28.59 2.50 -14.83
CA LEU A 544 -30.00 2.39 -14.49
C LEU A 544 -30.26 2.78 -13.02
N TRP A 545 -29.44 2.30 -12.08
CA TRP A 545 -29.56 2.64 -10.66
C TRP A 545 -29.29 4.11 -10.38
N LEU A 546 -28.20 4.67 -10.91
CA LEU A 546 -27.88 6.09 -10.72
C LEU A 546 -28.99 6.98 -11.27
N SER A 547 -29.49 6.65 -12.46
CA SER A 547 -30.59 7.38 -13.09
C SER A 547 -31.90 7.23 -12.30
N PHE A 548 -32.16 6.06 -11.69
CA PHE A 548 -33.31 5.86 -10.82
C PHE A 548 -33.22 6.64 -9.51
N LEU A 549 -32.03 6.67 -8.87
CA LEU A 549 -31.78 7.46 -7.67
C LEU A 549 -31.93 8.97 -7.94
N GLN A 550 -31.48 9.41 -9.12
CA GLN A 550 -31.68 10.79 -9.56
C GLN A 550 -33.17 11.11 -9.78
N ASP A 551 -33.91 10.25 -10.49
CA ASP A 551 -35.36 10.41 -10.65
C ASP A 551 -36.08 10.46 -9.30
N LEU A 552 -35.68 9.65 -8.31
CA LEU A 552 -36.23 9.67 -6.95
C LEU A 552 -35.96 11.02 -6.26
N LYS A 553 -34.72 11.52 -6.36
CA LYS A 553 -34.33 12.82 -5.81
C LYS A 553 -35.13 13.97 -6.44
N GLU A 554 -35.37 13.87 -7.74
CA GLU A 554 -36.13 14.86 -8.53
C GLU A 554 -37.65 14.64 -8.48
N LYS A 555 -38.13 13.59 -7.81
CA LYS A 555 -39.55 13.16 -7.78
C LYS A 555 -40.15 12.92 -9.18
N LYS A 556 -39.34 12.49 -10.15
CA LYS A 556 -39.70 12.26 -11.56
C LYS A 556 -39.50 10.80 -11.98
N ILE A 557 -40.16 9.85 -11.29
CA ILE A 557 -40.00 8.42 -11.56
C ILE A 557 -40.62 8.05 -12.92
N ARG A 558 -39.78 7.59 -13.87
CA ARG A 558 -40.27 7.06 -15.15
C ARG A 558 -40.68 5.59 -15.02
N ILE A 559 -41.94 5.27 -15.30
CA ILE A 559 -42.50 3.90 -15.23
C ILE A 559 -41.68 2.89 -16.05
N SER A 560 -41.17 3.28 -17.22
CA SER A 560 -40.35 2.43 -18.09
C SER A 560 -39.04 1.95 -17.43
N LYS A 561 -38.53 2.64 -16.41
CA LYS A 561 -37.35 2.21 -15.64
C LYS A 561 -37.74 1.17 -14.58
N LEU A 562 -38.94 1.26 -13.99
CA LEU A 562 -39.43 0.29 -13.01
C LEU A 562 -39.47 -1.13 -13.58
N PHE A 563 -39.90 -1.29 -14.84
CA PHE A 563 -39.89 -2.59 -15.52
C PHE A 563 -38.50 -3.20 -15.73
N LYS A 564 -37.44 -2.38 -15.72
CA LYS A 564 -36.04 -2.84 -15.88
C LYS A 564 -35.39 -3.22 -14.54
N LEU A 565 -35.94 -2.77 -13.41
CA LEU A 565 -35.39 -3.03 -12.08
C LEU A 565 -35.41 -4.51 -11.68
N PRO A 566 -36.47 -5.31 -11.93
CA PRO A 566 -36.44 -6.73 -11.61
C PRO A 566 -35.31 -7.49 -12.29
N VAL A 567 -35.08 -7.21 -13.59
CA VAL A 567 -33.99 -7.83 -14.35
C VAL A 567 -32.63 -7.43 -13.80
N ALA A 568 -32.46 -6.15 -13.46
CA ALA A 568 -31.23 -5.65 -12.83
C ALA A 568 -30.99 -6.29 -11.45
N LEU A 569 -32.04 -6.44 -10.64
CA LEU A 569 -31.97 -7.09 -9.32
C LEU A 569 -31.60 -8.57 -9.44
N VAL A 570 -32.23 -9.31 -10.35
CA VAL A 570 -31.90 -10.73 -10.59
C VAL A 570 -30.44 -10.87 -11.00
N TRP A 571 -29.95 -9.98 -11.88
CA TRP A 571 -28.56 -9.99 -12.29
C TRP A 571 -27.61 -9.69 -11.11
N GLU A 572 -27.91 -8.67 -10.30
CA GLU A 572 -27.11 -8.30 -9.12
C GLU A 572 -27.08 -9.43 -8.08
N VAL A 573 -28.21 -10.09 -7.82
CA VAL A 573 -28.27 -11.23 -6.90
C VAL A 573 -27.44 -12.40 -7.44
N TYR A 574 -27.60 -12.75 -8.72
CA TYR A 574 -26.86 -13.86 -9.32
C TYR A 574 -25.35 -13.60 -9.32
N TRP A 575 -24.91 -12.42 -9.76
CA TRP A 575 -23.48 -12.08 -9.85
C TRP A 575 -22.87 -11.77 -8.49
N GLY A 576 -23.62 -11.16 -7.57
CA GLY A 576 -23.23 -10.99 -6.18
C GLY A 576 -23.04 -12.32 -5.48
N PHE A 577 -23.94 -13.29 -5.69
CA PHE A 577 -23.81 -14.63 -5.15
C PHE A 577 -22.62 -15.39 -5.78
N ARG A 578 -22.41 -15.29 -7.09
CA ARG A 578 -21.23 -15.87 -7.77
C ARG A 578 -19.93 -15.25 -7.25
N PHE A 579 -19.89 -13.95 -7.04
CA PHE A 579 -18.75 -13.25 -6.45
C PHE A 579 -18.48 -13.77 -5.03
N ALA A 580 -19.52 -13.82 -4.19
CA ALA A 580 -19.42 -14.32 -2.82
C ALA A 580 -18.94 -15.78 -2.77
N ILE A 581 -19.47 -16.67 -3.63
CA ILE A 581 -18.98 -18.06 -3.72
C ILE A 581 -17.49 -18.09 -4.11
N SER A 582 -17.10 -17.28 -5.09
CA SER A 582 -15.72 -17.26 -5.58
C SER A 582 -14.76 -16.77 -4.49
N ALA A 583 -15.19 -15.80 -3.70
CA ALA A 583 -14.49 -15.28 -2.52
C ALA A 583 -14.46 -16.27 -1.33
N VAL A 584 -15.49 -17.11 -1.14
CA VAL A 584 -15.57 -18.05 -0.02
C VAL A 584 -14.84 -19.38 -0.30
N ARG A 585 -14.77 -19.82 -1.56
CA ARG A 585 -14.00 -21.01 -2.00
C ARG A 585 -12.47 -20.87 -1.86
N MET A 586 -12.03 -19.83 -1.15
CA MET A 586 -10.63 -19.50 -0.87
C MET A 586 -9.99 -20.29 0.29
N LYS A 587 -10.76 -21.08 1.04
CA LYS A 587 -10.22 -21.85 2.19
C LYS A 587 -9.54 -23.15 1.78
#